data_AF-A0A0P6Y0L3-F1
#
_entry.id   AF-A0A0P6Y0L3-F1
#
_cell.length_a   1.000
_cell.length_b   1.000
_cell.length_c   1.000
_cell.angle_alpha   90.00
_cell.angle_beta   90.00
_cell.angle_gamma   90.00
#
_symmetry.space_group_name_H-M   'P 1'
#
loop_
_entity.id
_entity.type
_entity.pdbx_description
1 polymer ?
#
loop_
_entity_poly.entity_id
_entity_poly.type
_entity_poly.pdbx_seq_one_letter_code
_entity_poly.pdbx_strand_id
1 'polypeptide(L)'
;MAKVGRNDPCPCGSGKKYKQCHEAADRAQEDQLRLLRRAQDRLFPKLIDASQNDDLAPKTPALFEQYWGGRYTAADMIDLDEKEDRGSERFLTWLAFDAQSGDDGSTLVERIAANPPAELELDEHELNLLPTWSGIRLRPYLITEIIKGKGALIEEVLTKETFTLRDHAAAKRLEENELIFAHLVPVGDEYYIAGAAAQTTPDTVEKLAEFLAVSLEDWQLRNPDADLNQFVRENSHLFNHFISVLPREEKEPSKFDDLMLRGRAALLMTKQSLGLGKDDDDDDDDDDDDDDDEFDDDVDPSDDEFDDDVDADEDDEDDASDDDQSDNADDANDPDLAADSDAQPAK
;
A
#
# COMPACT_ATOMS: atom_id res chain seq x y z
N MET A 1 -11.10 11.52 20.55
CA MET A 1 -10.97 12.83 21.23
C MET A 1 -11.90 13.83 20.57
N ALA A 2 -12.53 14.73 21.32
CA ALA A 2 -13.38 15.77 20.74
C ALA A 2 -12.53 16.75 19.92
N LYS A 3 -12.96 17.08 18.69
CA LYS A 3 -12.28 18.05 17.83
C LYS A 3 -12.34 19.42 18.52
N VAL A 4 -11.19 20.07 18.73
CA VAL A 4 -11.12 21.40 19.35
C VAL A 4 -11.90 22.38 18.49
N GLY A 5 -12.83 23.13 19.08
CA GLY A 5 -13.59 24.14 18.38
C GLY A 5 -12.70 25.29 17.92
N ARG A 6 -12.94 25.81 16.73
CA ARG A 6 -12.15 26.88 16.10
C ARG A 6 -11.92 28.11 17.00
N ASN A 7 -12.91 28.45 17.84
CA ASN A 7 -12.84 29.59 18.76
C ASN A 7 -12.46 29.21 20.20
N ASP A 8 -12.25 27.93 20.50
CA ASP A 8 -11.90 27.45 21.85
C ASP A 8 -10.47 27.87 22.22
N PRO A 9 -10.14 27.95 23.53
CA PRO A 9 -8.76 28.14 23.97
C PRO A 9 -7.86 27.04 23.40
N CYS A 10 -6.71 27.44 22.87
CA CYS A 10 -5.78 26.51 22.26
C CYS A 10 -5.21 25.52 23.30
N PRO A 11 -5.15 24.21 23.00
CA PRO A 11 -4.70 23.18 23.96
C PRO A 11 -3.22 23.28 24.36
N CYS A 12 -2.42 24.07 23.63
CA CYS A 12 -1.03 24.36 23.98
C CYS A 12 -0.87 25.27 25.23
N GLY A 13 -1.97 25.81 25.79
CA GLY A 13 -1.94 26.68 26.96
C GLY A 13 -1.54 28.13 26.67
N SER A 14 -1.49 28.54 25.39
CA SER A 14 -1.10 29.91 25.00
C SER A 14 -2.11 30.99 25.37
N GLY A 15 -3.33 30.61 25.77
CA GLY A 15 -4.45 31.53 26.04
C GLY A 15 -5.09 32.16 24.81
N LYS A 16 -4.57 31.89 23.60
CA LYS A 16 -5.16 32.33 22.32
C LYS A 16 -6.29 31.38 21.89
N LYS A 17 -7.19 31.87 21.02
CA LYS A 17 -8.15 31.00 20.32
C LYS A 17 -7.40 30.04 19.40
N TYR A 18 -7.87 28.80 19.25
CA TYR A 18 -7.24 27.77 18.43
C TYR A 18 -6.97 28.23 16.98
N LYS A 19 -7.92 28.93 16.36
CA LYS A 19 -7.76 29.54 15.03
C LYS A 19 -6.63 30.56 14.88
N GLN A 20 -6.23 31.19 15.97
CA GLN A 20 -5.15 32.18 16.01
C GLN A 20 -3.83 31.56 16.50
N CYS A 21 -3.79 30.24 16.64
CA CYS A 21 -2.65 29.53 17.19
C CYS A 21 -2.29 28.30 16.34
N HIS A 22 -2.90 27.14 16.57
CA HIS A 22 -2.49 25.89 15.94
C HIS A 22 -3.34 25.46 14.74
N GLU A 23 -4.53 26.05 14.49
CA GLU A 23 -5.40 25.61 13.37
C GLU A 23 -4.68 25.61 12.01
N ALA A 24 -3.89 26.64 11.71
CA ALA A 24 -3.17 26.71 10.44
C ALA A 24 -2.06 25.67 10.33
N ALA A 25 -1.34 25.40 11.42
CA ALA A 25 -0.29 24.40 11.46
C ALA A 25 -0.86 22.97 11.36
N ASP A 26 -1.93 22.69 12.10
CA ASP A 26 -2.60 21.39 12.07
C ASP A 26 -3.21 21.12 10.69
N ARG A 27 -3.81 22.13 10.03
CA ARG A 27 -4.30 22.02 8.65
C ARG A 27 -3.19 21.75 7.66
N ALA A 28 -2.06 22.47 7.76
CA ALA A 28 -0.91 22.24 6.90
C ALA A 28 -0.33 20.83 7.09
N GLN A 29 -0.33 20.31 8.33
CA GLN A 29 0.08 18.93 8.62
C GLN A 29 -0.88 17.90 8.01
N GLU A 30 -2.20 18.11 8.13
CA GLU A 30 -3.22 17.26 7.50
C GLU A 30 -3.06 17.23 5.96
N ASP A 31 -2.83 18.39 5.35
CA ASP A 31 -2.60 18.52 3.90
C ASP A 31 -1.31 17.80 3.47
N GLN A 32 -0.22 17.96 4.24
CA GLN A 32 1.04 17.26 3.99
C GLN A 32 0.86 15.74 4.07
N LEU A 33 0.14 15.23 5.07
CA LEU A 33 -0.18 13.81 5.19
C LEU A 33 -1.04 13.31 4.03
N ARG A 34 -1.93 14.14 3.47
CA ARG A 34 -2.70 13.79 2.27
C ARG A 34 -1.80 13.65 1.05
N LEU A 35 -0.83 14.54 0.88
CA LEU A 35 0.13 14.49 -0.22
C LEU A 35 1.06 13.27 -0.11
N LEU A 36 1.56 12.98 1.10
CA LEU A 36 2.40 11.80 1.34
C LEU A 36 1.64 10.48 1.10
N ARG A 37 0.35 10.41 1.44
CA ARG A 37 -0.50 9.26 1.08
C ARG A 37 -0.57 9.03 -0.43
N ARG A 38 -0.86 10.09 -1.19
CA ARG A 38 -0.87 10.02 -2.67
C ARG A 38 0.51 9.67 -3.25
N ALA A 39 1.58 10.08 -2.59
CA ALA A 39 2.93 9.67 -2.96
C ALA A 39 3.17 8.18 -2.70
N GLN A 40 2.69 7.63 -1.57
CA GLN A 40 2.77 6.19 -1.29
C GLN A 40 2.05 5.36 -2.37
N ASP A 41 0.84 5.77 -2.77
CA ASP A 41 0.05 5.09 -3.79
C ASP A 41 0.73 5.08 -5.17
N ARG A 42 1.46 6.15 -5.52
CA ARG A 42 2.17 6.28 -6.81
C ARG A 42 3.57 5.65 -6.80
N LEU A 43 4.25 5.71 -5.66
CA LEU A 43 5.60 5.18 -5.51
C LEU A 43 5.61 3.65 -5.60
N PHE A 44 4.60 2.98 -5.03
CA PHE A 44 4.58 1.52 -5.00
C PHE A 44 4.57 0.89 -6.41
N PRO A 45 3.66 1.23 -7.34
CA PRO A 45 3.68 0.72 -8.72
C PRO A 45 5.02 0.95 -9.42
N LYS A 46 5.62 2.13 -9.27
CA LYS A 46 6.93 2.47 -9.84
C LYS A 46 8.04 1.52 -9.35
N LEU A 47 8.03 1.15 -8.06
CA LEU A 47 8.98 0.18 -7.50
C LEU A 47 8.75 -1.23 -8.04
N ILE A 48 7.50 -1.63 -8.24
CA ILE A 48 7.15 -2.93 -8.83
C ILE A 48 7.58 -3.00 -10.30
N ASP A 49 7.36 -1.95 -11.07
CA ASP A 49 7.87 -1.86 -12.45
C ASP A 49 9.39 -1.94 -12.48
N ALA A 50 10.08 -1.21 -11.58
CA ALA A 50 11.53 -1.29 -11.46
C ALA A 50 12.05 -2.68 -11.07
N SER A 51 11.26 -3.49 -10.36
CA SER A 51 11.62 -4.87 -10.01
C SER A 51 11.62 -5.82 -11.21
N GLN A 52 11.00 -5.41 -12.31
CA GLN A 52 10.90 -6.18 -13.54
C GLN A 52 11.94 -5.73 -14.59
N ASN A 53 12.85 -4.83 -14.24
CA ASN A 53 13.89 -4.32 -15.13
C ASN A 53 14.95 -5.38 -15.51
N ASP A 54 15.61 -5.15 -16.64
CA ASP A 54 16.61 -6.05 -17.26
C ASP A 54 17.78 -6.43 -16.33
N ASP A 55 18.18 -5.56 -15.41
CA ASP A 55 19.29 -5.83 -14.48
C ASP A 55 18.96 -6.93 -13.45
N LEU A 56 17.69 -7.04 -13.05
CA LEU A 56 17.25 -8.02 -12.07
C LEU A 56 16.82 -9.34 -12.72
N ALA A 57 16.36 -9.29 -13.98
CA ALA A 57 15.85 -10.43 -14.73
C ALA A 57 16.73 -11.69 -14.68
N PRO A 58 18.08 -11.63 -14.76
CA PRO A 58 18.91 -12.83 -14.65
C PRO A 58 18.88 -13.51 -13.28
N LYS A 59 18.62 -12.75 -12.21
CA LYS A 59 18.56 -13.25 -10.82
C LYS A 59 17.15 -13.72 -10.44
N THR A 60 16.12 -13.21 -11.11
CA THR A 60 14.69 -13.47 -10.80
C THR A 60 14.34 -14.96 -10.71
N PRO A 61 14.75 -15.86 -11.61
CA PRO A 61 14.38 -17.28 -11.51
C PRO A 61 14.86 -17.97 -10.22
N ALA A 62 16.09 -17.67 -9.77
CA ALA A 62 16.63 -18.24 -8.55
C ALA A 62 15.94 -17.66 -7.31
N LEU A 63 15.66 -16.36 -7.32
CA LEU A 63 14.91 -15.68 -6.25
C LEU A 63 13.46 -16.17 -6.17
N PHE A 64 12.84 -16.44 -7.31
CA PHE A 64 11.51 -17.02 -7.40
C PHE A 64 11.46 -18.42 -6.80
N GLU A 65 12.41 -19.30 -7.17
CA GLU A 65 12.52 -20.64 -6.61
C GLU A 65 12.73 -20.60 -5.09
N GLN A 66 13.59 -19.68 -4.61
CA GLN A 66 13.79 -19.45 -3.18
C GLN A 66 12.49 -19.02 -2.48
N TYR A 67 11.79 -18.02 -3.03
CA TYR A 67 10.57 -17.48 -2.42
C TYR A 67 9.45 -18.52 -2.31
N TRP A 68 9.30 -19.37 -3.32
CA TRP A 68 8.27 -20.42 -3.37
C TRP A 68 8.72 -21.78 -2.82
N GLY A 69 9.98 -21.91 -2.39
CA GLY A 69 10.53 -23.16 -1.87
C GLY A 69 10.49 -24.29 -2.90
N GLY A 70 10.65 -23.98 -4.19
CA GLY A 70 10.58 -24.94 -5.30
C GLY A 70 9.18 -25.47 -5.62
N ARG A 71 8.11 -24.92 -5.02
CA ARG A 71 6.71 -25.33 -5.30
C ARG A 71 6.23 -24.90 -6.68
N TYR A 72 6.77 -23.79 -7.19
CA TYR A 72 6.41 -23.17 -8.46
C TYR A 72 7.66 -22.83 -9.26
N THR A 73 7.47 -22.67 -10.57
CA THR A 73 8.49 -22.19 -11.50
C THR A 73 8.10 -20.84 -12.09
N ALA A 74 9.03 -20.15 -12.75
CA ALA A 74 8.72 -18.89 -13.42
C ALA A 74 7.58 -19.01 -14.48
N ALA A 75 7.34 -20.22 -15.01
CA ALA A 75 6.22 -20.46 -15.93
C ALA A 75 4.85 -20.40 -15.24
N ASP A 76 4.79 -20.61 -13.92
CA ASP A 76 3.54 -20.56 -13.14
C ASP A 76 3.12 -19.13 -12.79
N MET A 77 3.94 -18.12 -13.09
CA MET A 77 3.76 -16.74 -12.61
C MET A 77 2.41 -16.15 -12.99
N ILE A 78 1.90 -16.48 -14.18
CA ILE A 78 0.61 -15.99 -14.71
C ILE A 78 -0.57 -16.52 -13.87
N ASP A 79 -0.46 -17.72 -13.31
CA ASP A 79 -1.55 -18.35 -12.57
C ASP A 79 -1.40 -18.16 -11.05
N LEU A 80 -0.34 -17.49 -10.57
CA LEU A 80 -0.04 -17.43 -9.14
C LEU A 80 -1.11 -16.69 -8.33
N ASP A 81 -1.80 -15.71 -8.93
CA ASP A 81 -2.81 -14.95 -8.19
C ASP A 81 -4.05 -15.79 -7.89
N GLU A 82 -4.44 -16.66 -8.83
CA GLU A 82 -5.47 -17.68 -8.60
C GLU A 82 -4.95 -18.78 -7.67
N LYS A 83 -3.72 -19.25 -7.91
CA LYS A 83 -3.12 -20.36 -7.18
C LYS A 83 -2.69 -20.00 -5.78
N GLU A 84 -2.47 -18.75 -5.39
CA GLU A 84 -1.86 -18.39 -4.09
C GLU A 84 -2.45 -17.11 -3.44
N ASP A 85 -3.60 -16.61 -3.91
CA ASP A 85 -4.24 -15.35 -3.46
C ASP A 85 -3.28 -14.16 -3.53
N ARG A 86 -3.25 -13.51 -4.71
CA ARG A 86 -2.30 -12.43 -5.05
C ARG A 86 -0.83 -12.88 -4.95
N GLY A 87 -0.55 -14.14 -5.25
CA GLY A 87 0.79 -14.73 -5.13
C GLY A 87 1.85 -14.02 -5.99
N SER A 88 1.50 -13.59 -7.20
CA SER A 88 2.42 -12.89 -8.09
C SER A 88 2.85 -11.55 -7.48
N GLU A 89 1.88 -10.80 -6.94
CA GLU A 89 2.11 -9.51 -6.31
C GLU A 89 2.87 -9.63 -5.00
N ARG A 90 2.59 -10.66 -4.18
CA ARG A 90 3.38 -10.93 -2.96
C ARG A 90 4.84 -11.22 -3.30
N PHE A 91 5.10 -11.97 -4.37
CA PHE A 91 6.46 -12.22 -4.84
C PHE A 91 7.15 -10.94 -5.33
N LEU A 92 6.50 -10.13 -6.18
CA LEU A 92 7.08 -8.89 -6.69
C LEU A 92 7.37 -7.87 -5.58
N THR A 93 6.48 -7.79 -4.59
CA THR A 93 6.68 -6.95 -3.40
C THR A 93 7.90 -7.43 -2.61
N TRP A 94 8.02 -8.74 -2.35
CA TRP A 94 9.20 -9.32 -1.69
C TRP A 94 10.48 -9.12 -2.51
N LEU A 95 10.40 -9.24 -3.84
CA LEU A 95 11.53 -9.03 -4.74
C LEU A 95 12.06 -7.59 -4.63
N ALA A 96 11.18 -6.60 -4.49
CA ALA A 96 11.56 -5.21 -4.32
C ALA A 96 12.14 -4.91 -2.92
N PHE A 97 11.48 -5.38 -1.85
CA PHE A 97 11.75 -4.97 -0.47
C PHE A 97 12.71 -5.87 0.32
N ASP A 98 12.86 -7.14 -0.07
CA ASP A 98 13.56 -8.14 0.74
C ASP A 98 14.68 -8.84 0.01
N ALA A 99 14.50 -9.13 -1.29
CA ALA A 99 15.48 -9.87 -2.05
C ALA A 99 16.80 -9.09 -2.13
N GLN A 100 17.86 -9.67 -1.54
CA GLN A 100 19.21 -9.14 -1.55
C GLN A 100 19.83 -9.32 -2.94
N SER A 101 19.41 -8.47 -3.87
CA SER A 101 19.74 -8.53 -5.28
C SER A 101 20.96 -7.70 -5.68
N GLY A 102 21.38 -6.77 -4.82
CA GLY A 102 22.58 -5.96 -5.02
C GLY A 102 23.85 -6.75 -4.69
N ASP A 103 24.97 -6.40 -5.32
CA ASP A 103 26.26 -7.07 -5.10
C ASP A 103 26.81 -6.84 -3.67
N ASP A 104 26.32 -5.80 -2.99
CA ASP A 104 26.58 -5.46 -1.59
C ASP A 104 25.54 -6.04 -0.61
N GLY A 105 24.58 -6.83 -1.12
CA GLY A 105 23.48 -7.40 -0.33
C GLY A 105 22.36 -6.41 -0.01
N SER A 106 22.28 -5.29 -0.74
CA SER A 106 21.14 -4.35 -0.71
C SER A 106 19.93 -4.88 -1.50
N THR A 107 18.76 -4.43 -1.09
CA THR A 107 17.48 -4.65 -1.77
C THR A 107 17.27 -3.64 -2.89
N LEU A 108 16.28 -3.87 -3.77
CA LEU A 108 15.98 -2.91 -4.83
C LEU A 108 15.56 -1.55 -4.25
N VAL A 109 14.66 -1.55 -3.26
CA VAL A 109 14.20 -0.33 -2.58
C VAL A 109 15.36 0.45 -1.98
N GLU A 110 16.30 -0.21 -1.30
CA GLU A 110 17.49 0.46 -0.74
C GLU A 110 18.38 1.08 -1.82
N ARG A 111 18.54 0.41 -2.97
CA ARG A 111 19.34 0.97 -4.09
C ARG A 111 18.67 2.17 -4.73
N ILE A 112 17.36 2.10 -4.98
CA ILE A 112 16.60 3.21 -5.56
C ILE A 112 16.58 4.37 -4.56
N ALA A 113 16.41 4.11 -3.26
CA ALA A 113 16.46 5.16 -2.23
C ALA A 113 17.83 5.86 -2.18
N ALA A 114 18.92 5.12 -2.34
CA ALA A 114 20.28 5.67 -2.32
C ALA A 114 20.64 6.45 -3.60
N ASN A 115 20.16 5.98 -4.76
CA ASN A 115 20.42 6.61 -6.05
C ASN A 115 19.20 6.44 -6.98
N PRO A 116 18.18 7.32 -6.87
CA PRO A 116 16.98 7.21 -7.68
C PRO A 116 17.30 7.37 -9.19
N PRO A 117 16.96 6.38 -10.05
CA PRO A 117 17.11 6.52 -11.48
C PRO A 117 16.14 7.59 -12.02
N ALA A 118 16.59 8.34 -13.03
CA ALA A 118 15.81 9.44 -13.60
C ALA A 118 14.52 8.94 -14.27
N GLU A 119 14.55 7.71 -14.77
CA GLU A 119 13.44 7.05 -15.48
C GLU A 119 12.24 6.76 -14.59
N LEU A 120 12.40 6.72 -13.26
CA LEU A 120 11.27 6.55 -12.32
C LEU A 120 10.45 7.82 -12.13
N GLU A 121 10.97 8.98 -12.58
CA GLU A 121 10.29 10.28 -12.51
C GLU A 121 9.66 10.54 -11.13
N LEU A 122 10.48 10.41 -10.06
CA LEU A 122 10.01 10.60 -8.69
C LEU A 122 9.79 12.09 -8.38
N ASP A 123 8.62 12.42 -7.86
CA ASP A 123 8.35 13.78 -7.38
C ASP A 123 8.93 14.05 -5.99
N GLU A 124 8.82 15.30 -5.51
CA GLU A 124 9.38 15.71 -4.23
C GLU A 124 8.83 14.90 -3.04
N HIS A 125 7.56 14.53 -3.06
CA HIS A 125 6.95 13.76 -1.98
C HIS A 125 7.42 12.30 -2.01
N GLU A 126 7.54 11.71 -3.20
CA GLU A 126 8.06 10.36 -3.39
C GLU A 126 9.54 10.27 -2.98
N LEU A 127 10.36 11.27 -3.35
CA LEU A 127 11.78 11.37 -2.95
C LEU A 127 11.97 11.53 -1.43
N ASN A 128 11.04 12.21 -0.76
CA ASN A 128 11.05 12.33 0.69
C ASN A 128 10.58 11.05 1.40
N LEU A 129 9.67 10.30 0.77
CA LEU A 129 9.07 9.11 1.35
C LEU A 129 9.96 7.88 1.20
N LEU A 130 10.53 7.66 0.01
CA LEU A 130 11.27 6.45 -0.34
C LEU A 130 12.42 6.09 0.64
N PRO A 131 13.25 7.03 1.14
CA PRO A 131 14.29 6.70 2.11
C PRO A 131 13.75 6.05 3.39
N THR A 132 12.53 6.42 3.82
CA THR A 132 11.88 5.86 5.02
C THR A 132 11.45 4.40 4.85
N TRP A 133 11.44 3.89 3.62
CA TRP A 133 11.11 2.50 3.31
C TRP A 133 12.34 1.59 3.28
N SER A 134 13.54 2.16 3.43
CA SER A 134 14.77 1.38 3.55
C SER A 134 14.75 0.54 4.81
N GLY A 135 15.08 -0.75 4.69
CA GLY A 135 15.04 -1.69 5.82
C GLY A 135 13.64 -2.26 6.14
N ILE A 136 12.57 -1.82 5.45
CA ILE A 136 11.27 -2.50 5.52
C ILE A 136 11.42 -3.90 4.92
N ARG A 137 10.83 -4.89 5.59
CA ARG A 137 10.85 -6.31 5.21
C ARG A 137 9.48 -6.91 5.43
N LEU A 138 9.24 -8.06 4.81
CA LEU A 138 8.04 -8.84 5.07
C LEU A 138 8.03 -9.30 6.54
N ARG A 139 6.97 -8.97 7.26
CA ARG A 139 6.82 -9.26 8.70
C ARG A 139 5.41 -9.76 9.02
N PRO A 140 5.27 -10.66 10.01
CA PRO A 140 3.98 -11.03 10.58
C PRO A 140 3.50 -10.01 11.62
N TYR A 141 2.25 -9.60 11.52
CA TYR A 141 1.59 -8.72 12.48
C TYR A 141 0.29 -9.35 12.98
N LEU A 142 0.10 -9.34 14.29
CA LEU A 142 -1.13 -9.73 14.95
C LEU A 142 -2.08 -8.55 15.01
N ILE A 143 -3.34 -8.75 14.60
CA ILE A 143 -4.38 -7.73 14.74
C ILE A 143 -4.91 -7.75 16.17
N THR A 144 -4.67 -6.67 16.91
CA THR A 144 -5.04 -6.56 18.32
C THR A 144 -6.35 -5.82 18.55
N GLU A 145 -6.69 -4.85 17.68
CA GLU A 145 -7.96 -4.11 17.74
C GLU A 145 -8.38 -3.59 16.37
N ILE A 146 -9.66 -3.72 16.01
CA ILE A 146 -10.22 -3.14 14.79
C ILE A 146 -10.76 -1.72 15.04
N ILE A 147 -10.20 -0.73 14.35
CA ILE A 147 -10.67 0.66 14.39
C ILE A 147 -11.65 0.86 13.22
N LYS A 148 -12.94 0.68 13.48
CA LYS A 148 -14.01 0.75 12.47
C LYS A 148 -13.90 1.98 11.58
N GLY A 149 -13.86 1.73 10.25
CA GLY A 149 -13.80 2.78 9.24
C GLY A 149 -12.48 3.56 9.19
N LYS A 150 -11.42 3.08 9.86
CA LYS A 150 -10.12 3.76 9.89
C LYS A 150 -8.92 2.85 9.69
N GLY A 151 -8.97 1.60 10.18
CA GLY A 151 -7.80 0.72 10.18
C GLY A 151 -7.81 -0.27 11.34
N ALA A 152 -6.63 -0.61 11.85
CA ALA A 152 -6.45 -1.53 12.97
C ALA A 152 -5.22 -1.16 13.82
N LEU A 153 -5.23 -1.54 15.09
CA LEU A 153 -3.99 -1.67 15.87
C LEU A 153 -3.41 -3.06 15.62
N ILE A 154 -2.11 -3.09 15.35
CA ILE A 154 -1.38 -4.31 15.05
C ILE A 154 -0.11 -4.40 15.89
N GLU A 155 0.31 -5.61 16.24
CA GLU A 155 1.55 -5.91 16.96
C GLU A 155 2.46 -6.76 16.07
N GLU A 156 3.70 -6.33 15.81
CA GLU A 156 4.68 -7.15 15.11
C GLU A 156 5.11 -8.33 16.00
N VAL A 157 5.02 -9.55 15.46
CA VAL A 157 5.07 -10.76 16.29
C VAL A 157 6.43 -10.98 16.96
N LEU A 158 7.54 -10.59 16.32
CA LEU A 158 8.90 -10.85 16.79
C LEU A 158 9.39 -9.81 17.81
N THR A 159 9.17 -8.52 17.56
CA THR A 159 9.66 -7.40 18.36
C THR A 159 8.64 -6.92 19.39
N LYS A 160 7.36 -7.26 19.21
CA LYS A 160 6.24 -6.78 20.04
C LYS A 160 5.99 -5.28 19.91
N GLU A 161 6.51 -4.65 18.87
CA GLU A 161 6.20 -3.25 18.56
C GLU A 161 4.78 -3.12 18.01
N THR A 162 4.10 -2.05 18.39
CA THR A 162 2.71 -1.80 18.03
C THR A 162 2.60 -0.66 17.02
N PHE A 163 1.74 -0.84 16.01
CA PHE A 163 1.54 0.11 14.93
C PHE A 163 0.05 0.42 14.74
N THR A 164 -0.25 1.60 14.22
CA THR A 164 -1.59 1.96 13.74
C THR A 164 -1.63 1.79 12.23
N LEU A 165 -2.20 0.68 11.76
CA LEU A 165 -2.42 0.42 10.35
C LEU A 165 -3.59 1.29 9.85
N ARG A 166 -3.36 2.03 8.77
CA ARG A 166 -4.33 2.94 8.14
C ARG A 166 -4.79 2.45 6.79
N ASP A 167 -5.32 1.24 6.76
CA ASP A 167 -5.89 0.68 5.54
C ASP A 167 -7.39 0.42 5.72
N HIS A 168 -8.20 1.33 5.17
CA HIS A 168 -9.65 1.25 5.21
C HIS A 168 -10.20 0.07 4.39
N ALA A 169 -9.53 -0.30 3.30
CA ALA A 169 -9.95 -1.39 2.43
C ALA A 169 -9.63 -2.75 3.06
N ALA A 170 -8.44 -2.88 3.66
CA ALA A 170 -8.06 -4.07 4.42
C ALA A 170 -8.94 -4.22 5.67
N ALA A 171 -9.13 -3.17 6.48
CA ALA A 171 -9.87 -3.23 7.75
C ALA A 171 -11.33 -3.70 7.63
N LYS A 172 -11.93 -3.70 6.44
CA LYS A 172 -13.27 -4.29 6.21
C LYS A 172 -13.27 -5.82 6.26
N ARG A 173 -12.13 -6.46 6.07
CA ARG A 173 -11.97 -7.92 5.95
C ARG A 173 -11.12 -8.53 7.07
N LEU A 174 -10.54 -7.70 7.94
CA LEU A 174 -9.70 -8.14 9.04
C LEU A 174 -10.53 -8.48 10.28
N GLU A 175 -10.14 -9.55 10.97
CA GLU A 175 -10.68 -9.92 12.26
C GLU A 175 -9.61 -9.82 13.37
N GLU A 176 -10.06 -9.61 14.62
CA GLU A 176 -9.15 -9.61 15.76
C GLU A 176 -8.55 -11.00 15.96
N ASN A 177 -7.27 -11.04 16.36
CA ASN A 177 -6.46 -12.24 16.53
C ASN A 177 -6.03 -12.95 15.23
N GLU A 178 -6.28 -12.37 14.06
CA GLU A 178 -5.69 -12.82 12.80
C GLU A 178 -4.25 -12.32 12.64
N LEU A 179 -3.45 -13.07 11.86
CA LEU A 179 -2.15 -12.58 11.39
C LEU A 179 -2.27 -12.05 9.97
N ILE A 180 -1.62 -10.90 9.76
CA ILE A 180 -1.30 -10.37 8.43
C ILE A 180 0.21 -10.45 8.22
N PHE A 181 0.62 -10.87 7.02
CA PHE A 181 2.02 -10.83 6.60
C PHE A 181 2.15 -9.76 5.54
N ALA A 182 2.87 -8.69 5.87
CA ALA A 182 2.88 -7.48 5.06
C ALA A 182 4.21 -6.74 5.14
N HIS A 183 4.42 -5.86 4.17
CA HIS A 183 5.41 -4.80 4.20
C HIS A 183 4.74 -3.54 4.74
N LEU A 184 5.04 -3.19 5.98
CA LEU A 184 4.42 -2.04 6.64
C LEU A 184 5.28 -0.79 6.41
N VAL A 185 4.81 0.11 5.54
CA VAL A 185 5.54 1.32 5.16
C VAL A 185 5.03 2.55 5.93
N PRO A 186 5.94 3.40 6.46
CA PRO A 186 5.56 4.61 7.16
C PRO A 186 5.18 5.74 6.18
N VAL A 187 4.19 6.54 6.58
CA VAL A 187 3.73 7.78 5.92
C VAL A 187 3.45 8.81 7.02
N GLY A 188 4.48 9.57 7.41
CA GLY A 188 4.43 10.38 8.63
C GLY A 188 4.36 9.48 9.88
N ASP A 189 3.37 9.70 10.75
CA ASP A 189 3.14 8.88 11.95
C ASP A 189 2.17 7.70 11.71
N GLU A 190 1.73 7.51 10.46
CA GLU A 190 0.79 6.46 10.06
C GLU A 190 1.49 5.38 9.24
N TYR A 191 0.89 4.18 9.20
CA TYR A 191 1.47 3.03 8.52
C TYR A 191 0.49 2.40 7.54
N TYR A 192 1.00 1.98 6.39
CA TYR A 192 0.25 1.43 5.26
C TYR A 192 0.88 0.11 4.80
N ILE A 193 0.09 -0.75 4.17
CA ILE A 193 0.61 -1.97 3.55
C ILE A 193 1.10 -1.61 2.15
N ALA A 194 2.37 -1.92 1.86
CA ALA A 194 2.89 -1.89 0.50
C ALA A 194 2.57 -3.23 -0.18
N GLY A 195 1.84 -3.18 -1.30
CA GLY A 195 1.51 -4.36 -2.11
C GLY A 195 0.48 -5.30 -1.49
N ALA A 196 0.60 -6.58 -1.84
CA ALA A 196 -0.28 -7.62 -1.33
C ALA A 196 0.18 -8.12 0.05
N ALA A 197 -0.76 -8.21 0.99
CA ALA A 197 -0.58 -8.90 2.25
C ALA A 197 -1.24 -10.28 2.22
N ALA A 198 -0.60 -11.27 2.85
CA ALA A 198 -1.27 -12.54 3.14
C ALA A 198 -2.04 -12.42 4.46
N GLN A 199 -3.28 -12.86 4.46
CA GLN A 199 -4.14 -12.90 5.64
C GLN A 199 -4.34 -14.36 6.05
N THR A 200 -4.42 -14.60 7.35
CA THR A 200 -4.56 -15.94 7.91
C THR A 200 -5.60 -15.94 9.01
N THR A 201 -6.07 -17.14 9.38
CA THR A 201 -7.07 -17.34 10.41
C THR A 201 -6.47 -17.27 11.82
N PRO A 202 -7.27 -17.00 12.87
CA PRO A 202 -6.76 -16.83 14.23
C PRO A 202 -6.02 -18.05 14.82
N ASP A 203 -6.31 -19.27 14.37
CA ASP A 203 -5.65 -20.50 14.82
C ASP A 203 -4.21 -20.65 14.31
N THR A 204 -3.74 -19.74 13.47
CA THR A 204 -2.39 -19.77 12.88
C THR A 204 -1.32 -19.11 13.75
N VAL A 205 -1.72 -18.34 14.78
CA VAL A 205 -0.79 -17.63 15.67
C VAL A 205 0.16 -18.61 16.40
N GLU A 206 -0.40 -19.67 16.99
CA GLU A 206 0.40 -20.69 17.68
C GLU A 206 1.31 -21.45 16.71
N LYS A 207 0.78 -21.78 15.51
CA LYS A 207 1.54 -22.47 14.45
C LYS A 207 2.73 -21.64 13.96
N LEU A 208 2.55 -20.33 13.81
CA LEU A 208 3.64 -19.42 13.42
C LEU A 208 4.72 -19.38 14.50
N ALA A 209 4.34 -19.33 15.78
CA ALA A 209 5.29 -19.30 16.88
C ALA A 209 6.16 -20.58 16.92
N GLU A 210 5.55 -21.74 16.71
CA GLU A 210 6.27 -23.03 16.60
C GLU A 210 7.21 -23.05 15.38
N PHE A 211 6.71 -22.61 14.22
CA PHE A 211 7.50 -22.52 12.99
C PHE A 211 8.73 -21.60 13.15
N LEU A 212 8.53 -20.44 13.77
CA LEU A 212 9.59 -19.47 14.03
C LEU A 212 10.61 -19.99 15.03
N ALA A 213 10.17 -20.67 16.09
CA ALA A 213 11.08 -21.24 17.07
C ALA A 213 12.06 -22.24 16.43
N VAL A 214 11.54 -23.15 15.59
CA VAL A 214 12.37 -24.13 14.88
C VAL A 214 13.29 -23.46 13.86
N SER A 215 12.76 -22.54 13.05
CA SER A 215 13.53 -21.87 12.00
C SER A 215 14.65 -20.99 12.56
N LEU A 216 14.37 -20.29 13.67
CA LEU A 216 15.35 -19.46 14.34
C LEU A 216 16.44 -20.29 15.01
N GLU A 217 16.08 -21.40 15.68
CA GLU A 217 17.06 -22.30 16.30
C GLU A 217 18.03 -22.88 15.26
N ASP A 218 17.51 -23.39 14.13
CA ASP A 218 18.34 -23.94 13.05
C ASP A 218 19.27 -22.88 12.43
N TRP A 219 18.81 -21.64 12.31
CA TRP A 219 19.62 -20.55 11.78
C TRP A 219 20.67 -20.06 12.80
N GLN A 220 20.34 -19.98 14.09
CA GLN A 220 21.27 -19.61 15.16
C GLN A 220 22.38 -20.63 15.37
N LEU A 221 22.13 -21.92 15.10
CA LEU A 221 23.19 -22.94 15.09
C LEU A 221 24.31 -22.61 14.08
N ARG A 222 23.96 -21.93 12.98
CA ARG A 222 24.88 -21.50 11.93
C ARG A 222 25.37 -20.06 12.13
N ASN A 223 24.63 -19.25 12.90
CA ASN A 223 24.89 -17.83 13.14
C ASN A 223 24.71 -17.47 14.64
N PRO A 224 25.65 -17.83 15.52
CA PRO A 224 25.47 -17.73 16.98
C PRO A 224 25.33 -16.31 17.52
N ASP A 225 25.93 -15.33 16.84
CA ASP A 225 25.99 -13.93 17.26
C ASP A 225 24.91 -13.06 16.61
N ALA A 226 24.04 -13.65 15.79
CA ALA A 226 23.12 -12.91 14.93
C ALA A 226 21.78 -12.63 15.61
N ASP A 227 21.23 -11.44 15.35
CA ASP A 227 19.97 -10.99 15.96
C ASP A 227 18.72 -11.35 15.12
N LEU A 228 17.54 -11.09 15.68
CA LEU A 228 16.25 -11.34 15.00
C LEU A 228 16.09 -10.52 13.72
N ASN A 229 16.69 -9.33 13.63
CA ASN A 229 16.59 -8.49 12.44
C ASN A 229 17.44 -9.04 11.31
N GLN A 230 18.63 -9.57 11.62
CA GLN A 230 19.44 -10.27 10.66
C GLN A 230 18.75 -11.56 10.17
N PHE A 231 18.10 -12.32 11.07
CA PHE A 231 17.30 -13.48 10.68
C PHE A 231 16.25 -13.11 9.64
N VAL A 232 15.44 -12.08 9.91
CA VAL A 232 14.40 -11.67 8.96
C VAL A 232 14.99 -11.12 7.66
N ARG A 233 16.08 -10.35 7.74
CA ARG A 233 16.74 -9.81 6.55
C ARG A 233 17.17 -10.89 5.56
N GLU A 234 17.65 -12.03 6.06
CA GLU A 234 18.14 -13.14 5.24
C GLU A 234 17.04 -14.17 4.91
N ASN A 235 15.99 -14.26 5.75
CA ASN A 235 15.05 -15.38 5.73
C ASN A 235 13.58 -14.97 5.65
N SER A 236 13.24 -13.74 5.29
CA SER A 236 11.83 -13.31 5.22
C SER A 236 10.97 -14.12 4.24
N HIS A 237 11.58 -14.77 3.24
CA HIS A 237 10.90 -15.74 2.36
C HIS A 237 10.28 -16.94 3.10
N LEU A 238 10.81 -17.30 4.28
CA LEU A 238 10.25 -18.36 5.13
C LEU A 238 8.83 -18.03 5.60
N PHE A 239 8.46 -16.75 5.70
CA PHE A 239 7.07 -16.37 5.99
C PHE A 239 6.13 -16.80 4.85
N ASN A 240 6.55 -16.65 3.59
CA ASN A 240 5.78 -17.17 2.45
C ASN A 240 5.74 -18.71 2.45
N HIS A 241 6.83 -19.39 2.85
CA HIS A 241 6.80 -20.85 2.99
C HIS A 241 5.79 -21.29 4.04
N PHE A 242 5.74 -20.60 5.18
CA PHE A 242 4.72 -20.84 6.22
C PHE A 242 3.31 -20.65 5.66
N ILE A 243 3.04 -19.53 4.97
CA ILE A 243 1.74 -19.24 4.36
C ILE A 243 1.34 -20.33 3.35
N SER A 244 2.27 -20.74 2.49
CA SER A 244 2.02 -21.68 1.38
C SER A 244 1.66 -23.09 1.84
N VAL A 245 1.98 -23.46 3.09
CA VAL A 245 1.64 -24.78 3.66
C VAL A 245 0.38 -24.75 4.51
N LEU A 246 -0.20 -23.58 4.78
CA LEU A 246 -1.44 -23.48 5.54
C LEU A 246 -2.61 -24.08 4.74
N PRO A 247 -3.55 -24.77 5.41
CA PRO A 247 -4.78 -25.21 4.76
C PRO A 247 -5.53 -23.99 4.23
N ARG A 248 -6.00 -24.07 2.99
CA ARG A 248 -6.93 -23.08 2.45
C ARG A 248 -8.33 -23.46 2.89
N GLU A 249 -8.84 -22.80 3.90
CA GLU A 249 -10.29 -22.78 4.09
C GLU A 249 -10.85 -21.96 2.91
N GLU A 250 -11.73 -22.57 2.11
CA GLU A 250 -12.55 -21.81 1.16
C GLU A 250 -13.26 -20.73 1.98
N LYS A 251 -12.97 -19.45 1.72
CA LYS A 251 -13.61 -18.32 2.41
C LYS A 251 -15.11 -18.60 2.43
N GLU A 252 -15.68 -18.81 3.63
CA GLU A 252 -17.12 -18.99 3.74
C GLU A 252 -17.79 -17.79 3.04
N PRO A 253 -18.72 -18.04 2.09
CA PRO A 253 -19.35 -16.96 1.36
C PRO A 253 -19.93 -15.97 2.35
N SER A 254 -19.68 -14.67 2.12
CA SER A 254 -20.18 -13.65 3.03
C SER A 254 -21.71 -13.77 3.16
N LYS A 255 -22.29 -13.23 4.24
CA LYS A 255 -23.76 -13.21 4.39
C LYS A 255 -24.47 -12.56 3.20
N PHE A 256 -23.77 -11.68 2.48
CA PHE A 256 -24.25 -11.08 1.25
C PHE A 256 -24.22 -12.06 0.07
N ASP A 257 -23.14 -12.84 -0.06
CA ASP A 257 -23.01 -13.87 -1.11
C ASP A 257 -24.01 -15.00 -0.93
N ASP A 258 -24.23 -15.46 0.31
CA ASP A 258 -25.28 -16.44 0.64
C ASP A 258 -26.68 -15.87 0.36
N LEU A 259 -26.92 -14.58 0.64
CA LEU A 259 -28.18 -13.92 0.31
C LEU A 259 -28.39 -13.81 -1.20
N MET A 260 -27.35 -13.47 -1.97
CA MET A 260 -27.40 -13.38 -3.43
C MET A 260 -27.60 -14.75 -4.08
N LEU A 261 -26.94 -15.78 -3.56
CA LEU A 261 -27.09 -17.16 -4.01
C LEU A 261 -28.52 -17.66 -3.75
N ARG A 262 -29.07 -17.40 -2.56
CA ARG A 262 -30.47 -17.71 -2.22
C ARG A 262 -31.45 -16.90 -3.07
N GLY A 263 -31.16 -15.64 -3.34
CA GLY A 263 -31.95 -14.78 -4.21
C GLY A 263 -32.03 -15.30 -5.64
N ARG A 264 -30.89 -15.67 -6.23
CA ARG A 264 -30.82 -16.31 -7.56
C ARG A 264 -31.57 -17.63 -7.60
N ALA A 265 -31.38 -18.49 -6.59
CA ALA A 265 -32.09 -19.76 -6.50
C ALA A 265 -33.61 -19.57 -6.41
N ALA A 266 -34.08 -18.61 -5.62
CA ALA A 266 -35.50 -18.28 -5.49
C ALA A 266 -36.09 -17.76 -6.81
N LEU A 267 -35.36 -16.90 -7.54
CA LEU A 267 -35.80 -16.41 -8.85
C LEU A 267 -35.86 -17.52 -9.89
N LEU A 268 -34.90 -18.45 -9.91
CA LEU A 268 -34.91 -19.61 -10.79
C LEU A 268 -36.10 -20.55 -10.50
N MET A 269 -36.36 -20.85 -9.23
CA MET A 269 -37.54 -21.63 -8.85
C MET A 269 -38.85 -20.90 -9.20
N THR A 270 -38.88 -19.58 -9.06
CA THR A 270 -40.05 -18.77 -9.43
C THR A 270 -40.27 -18.79 -10.94
N LYS A 271 -39.22 -18.62 -11.75
CA LYS A 271 -39.25 -18.76 -13.21
C LYS A 271 -39.79 -20.13 -13.64
N GLN A 272 -39.33 -21.19 -12.98
CA GLN A 272 -39.78 -22.56 -13.23
C GLN A 272 -41.25 -22.78 -12.82
N SER A 273 -41.68 -22.18 -11.71
CA SER A 273 -43.08 -22.24 -11.24
C SER A 273 -44.06 -21.44 -12.09
N LEU A 274 -43.59 -20.36 -12.74
CA LEU A 274 -44.36 -19.52 -13.64
C LEU A 274 -44.41 -20.06 -15.08
N GLY A 275 -43.77 -21.20 -15.35
CA GLY A 275 -43.75 -21.83 -16.68
C GLY A 275 -42.96 -21.03 -17.73
N LEU A 276 -42.14 -20.07 -17.31
CA LEU A 276 -41.31 -19.26 -18.20
C LEU A 276 -40.03 -20.04 -18.55
N GLY A 277 -40.17 -21.06 -19.40
CA GLY A 277 -39.02 -21.87 -19.84
C GLY A 277 -39.36 -23.18 -20.52
N LYS A 278 -40.53 -23.28 -21.16
CA LYS A 278 -40.89 -24.46 -21.95
C LYS A 278 -41.53 -24.03 -23.26
N ASP A 279 -40.70 -23.94 -24.29
CA ASP A 279 -41.11 -24.18 -25.67
C ASP A 279 -40.16 -25.30 -26.17
N ASP A 280 -40.69 -26.51 -26.21
CA ASP A 280 -40.19 -27.60 -27.05
C ASP A 280 -41.13 -27.62 -28.27
N ASP A 281 -40.59 -27.61 -29.48
CA ASP A 281 -41.01 -28.54 -30.54
C ASP A 281 -39.97 -28.52 -31.68
N ASP A 282 -39.58 -29.73 -32.05
CA ASP A 282 -38.56 -30.13 -33.02
C ASP A 282 -38.95 -29.80 -34.48
N ASP A 283 -37.96 -29.46 -35.31
CA ASP A 283 -37.82 -30.00 -36.67
C ASP A 283 -36.34 -29.85 -37.09
N ASP A 284 -35.70 -31.01 -37.32
CA ASP A 284 -34.37 -31.15 -37.93
C ASP A 284 -34.37 -30.57 -39.37
N ASP A 285 -33.33 -29.82 -39.74
CA ASP A 285 -32.53 -30.04 -40.96
C ASP A 285 -31.38 -29.00 -41.06
N ASP A 286 -30.18 -29.52 -40.87
CA ASP A 286 -28.85 -29.18 -41.40
C ASP A 286 -28.50 -27.78 -41.99
N ASP A 287 -27.36 -27.32 -41.47
CA ASP A 287 -26.24 -26.60 -42.10
C ASP A 287 -26.26 -25.06 -42.24
N ASP A 288 -25.31 -24.52 -41.45
CA ASP A 288 -24.39 -23.41 -41.67
C ASP A 288 -24.93 -21.96 -41.54
N ASP A 289 -24.72 -21.47 -40.32
CA ASP A 289 -24.84 -20.09 -39.84
C ASP A 289 -23.89 -19.13 -40.57
N ASP A 290 -24.47 -18.19 -41.32
CA ASP A 290 -23.87 -16.93 -41.74
C ASP A 290 -24.72 -15.76 -41.18
N ASP A 291 -24.00 -14.85 -40.51
CA ASP A 291 -24.16 -13.39 -40.42
C ASP A 291 -25.22 -12.71 -39.53
N ASP A 292 -24.64 -11.93 -38.60
CA ASP A 292 -24.94 -10.53 -38.24
C ASP A 292 -26.17 -10.18 -37.37
N ASP A 293 -25.91 -9.76 -36.12
CA ASP A 293 -25.92 -8.32 -35.78
C ASP A 293 -25.43 -8.07 -34.32
N GLU A 294 -24.36 -7.27 -34.26
CA GLU A 294 -24.02 -6.19 -33.30
C GLU A 294 -24.59 -6.23 -31.87
N PHE A 295 -23.68 -6.18 -30.88
CA PHE A 295 -23.63 -5.08 -29.89
C PHE A 295 -22.27 -5.11 -29.19
N ASP A 296 -21.36 -4.24 -29.68
CA ASP A 296 -20.20 -3.76 -28.96
C ASP A 296 -20.66 -2.88 -27.78
N ASP A 297 -20.11 -3.11 -26.59
CA ASP A 297 -20.09 -2.11 -25.52
C ASP A 297 -18.66 -2.07 -24.95
N ASP A 298 -17.77 -1.42 -25.71
CA ASP A 298 -16.59 -0.74 -25.18
C ASP A 298 -17.05 0.57 -24.53
N VAL A 299 -17.00 0.69 -23.19
CA VAL A 299 -16.95 2.00 -22.52
C VAL A 299 -15.96 1.98 -21.36
N ASP A 300 -14.89 2.72 -21.60
CA ASP A 300 -13.87 3.27 -20.70
C ASP A 300 -14.46 4.00 -19.48
N PRO A 301 -13.92 3.82 -18.25
CA PRO A 301 -14.13 4.75 -17.16
C PRO A 301 -12.92 5.70 -17.03
N SER A 302 -12.79 6.62 -17.99
CA SER A 302 -12.15 7.91 -17.78
C SER A 302 -13.22 9.00 -17.85
N ASP A 303 -13.13 9.98 -16.96
CA ASP A 303 -14.03 11.13 -16.76
C ASP A 303 -15.30 10.93 -15.90
N ASP A 304 -15.10 10.90 -14.57
CA ASP A 304 -16.07 11.50 -13.64
C ASP A 304 -15.66 12.98 -13.41
N GLU A 305 -16.15 13.87 -14.27
CA GLU A 305 -16.24 15.30 -13.98
C GLU A 305 -17.16 15.48 -12.77
N PHE A 306 -16.60 15.98 -11.67
CA PHE A 306 -17.36 16.44 -10.52
C PHE A 306 -18.07 17.74 -10.89
N ASP A 307 -19.39 17.65 -11.03
CA ASP A 307 -20.28 18.80 -11.10
C ASP A 307 -20.25 19.61 -9.79
N ASP A 308 -20.20 20.92 -9.99
CA ASP A 308 -20.26 22.00 -9.02
C ASP A 308 -21.55 21.98 -8.18
N ASP A 309 -21.42 21.79 -6.87
CA ASP A 309 -22.41 22.30 -5.91
C ASP A 309 -21.94 23.69 -5.41
N VAL A 310 -22.39 24.70 -6.16
CA VAL A 310 -22.40 26.11 -5.75
C VAL A 310 -23.53 26.28 -4.72
N ASP A 311 -23.18 26.25 -3.44
CA ASP A 311 -24.00 26.88 -2.41
C ASP A 311 -23.80 28.40 -2.49
N ALA A 312 -24.80 29.05 -3.11
CA ALA A 312 -25.00 30.48 -3.06
C ALA A 312 -25.51 30.88 -1.67
N ASP A 313 -24.68 31.60 -0.91
CA ASP A 313 -25.16 32.51 0.12
C ASP A 313 -24.84 33.94 -0.34
N GLU A 314 -25.93 34.69 -0.52
CA GLU A 314 -26.03 36.07 -0.97
C GLU A 314 -25.34 37.05 -0.01
N ASP A 315 -24.71 38.05 -0.64
CA ASP A 315 -24.68 39.48 -0.30
C ASP A 315 -24.26 39.93 1.12
N ASP A 316 -23.09 40.58 1.18
CA ASP A 316 -23.03 41.93 1.72
C ASP A 316 -21.90 42.69 1.01
N GLU A 317 -22.32 43.63 0.17
CA GLU A 317 -21.51 44.69 -0.44
C GLU A 317 -20.94 45.59 0.65
N ASP A 318 -19.65 45.94 0.57
CA ASP A 318 -19.23 47.29 0.95
C ASP A 318 -18.02 47.71 0.11
N ASP A 319 -18.29 48.75 -0.65
CA ASP A 319 -17.53 49.51 -1.60
C ASP A 319 -16.38 50.30 -0.93
N ALA A 320 -15.18 50.26 -1.51
CA ALA A 320 -14.21 51.36 -1.45
C ALA A 320 -13.07 51.11 -2.45
N SER A 321 -13.24 51.70 -3.62
CA SER A 321 -12.17 52.14 -4.51
C SER A 321 -11.11 52.98 -3.77
N ASP A 322 -9.83 52.78 -4.09
CA ASP A 322 -9.03 53.89 -4.62
C ASP A 322 -7.72 53.38 -5.25
N ASP A 323 -7.44 54.02 -6.38
CA ASP A 323 -6.26 53.94 -7.22
C ASP A 323 -4.93 54.08 -6.45
N ASP A 324 -3.87 53.39 -6.90
CA ASP A 324 -2.73 54.12 -7.46
C ASP A 324 -1.84 53.23 -8.34
N GLN A 325 -1.59 53.71 -9.55
CA GLN A 325 -0.63 53.18 -10.50
C GLN A 325 0.70 53.95 -10.35
N SER A 326 1.78 53.27 -10.75
CA SER A 326 3.04 53.82 -11.26
C SER A 326 4.00 54.47 -10.24
N ASP A 327 5.24 53.96 -10.13
CA ASP A 327 6.32 54.35 -11.05
C ASP A 327 7.65 53.63 -10.75
N ASN A 328 8.17 53.01 -11.81
CA ASN A 328 9.55 53.01 -12.33
C ASN A 328 10.82 53.24 -11.47
N ALA A 329 11.78 52.36 -11.81
CA ALA A 329 13.17 52.64 -12.22
C ALA A 329 14.31 52.60 -11.18
N ASP A 330 15.25 51.67 -11.47
CA ASP A 330 16.70 51.83 -11.58
C ASP A 330 17.46 52.58 -10.47
N ASP A 331 18.43 51.90 -9.84
CA ASP A 331 19.83 52.16 -10.18
C ASP A 331 20.83 51.11 -9.61
N ALA A 332 21.99 51.08 -10.26
CA ALA A 332 23.12 50.16 -10.17
C ALA A 332 23.86 50.11 -8.82
N ASN A 333 24.59 49.00 -8.58
CA ASN A 333 26.06 48.92 -8.70
C ASN A 333 26.71 47.96 -7.67
N ASP A 334 27.38 46.91 -8.17
CA ASP A 334 28.44 46.10 -7.52
C ASP A 334 29.78 46.90 -7.53
N PRO A 335 30.99 46.49 -7.05
CA PRO A 335 31.41 45.35 -6.20
C PRO A 335 32.49 45.70 -5.13
N ASP A 336 32.99 44.65 -4.47
CA ASP A 336 34.36 44.43 -3.93
C ASP A 336 34.79 45.08 -2.60
N LEU A 337 35.28 44.22 -1.67
CA LEU A 337 36.65 44.33 -1.13
C LEU A 337 37.06 43.04 -0.39
N ALA A 338 38.19 42.50 -0.84
CA ALA A 338 38.85 41.28 -0.39
C ALA A 338 39.86 41.49 0.76
N ALA A 339 40.41 40.34 1.20
CA ALA A 339 41.72 40.13 1.84
C ALA A 339 41.77 40.35 3.38
N ASP A 340 42.52 39.60 4.20
CA ASP A 340 43.55 38.58 3.98
C ASP A 340 43.89 37.87 5.33
N SER A 341 44.72 36.83 5.23
CA SER A 341 45.70 36.31 6.20
C SER A 341 45.36 35.17 7.19
N ASP A 342 45.85 33.99 6.80
CA ASP A 342 46.86 33.16 7.50
C ASP A 342 46.66 32.73 8.96
N ALA A 343 46.53 31.41 9.17
CA ALA A 343 47.59 30.59 9.79
C ALA A 343 47.15 29.12 10.02
N GLN A 344 47.82 28.20 9.33
CA GLN A 344 47.96 26.77 9.68
C GLN A 344 49.19 26.57 10.61
N PRO A 345 49.56 25.35 11.09
CA PRO A 345 48.97 24.61 12.22
C PRO A 345 50.06 24.19 13.26
N ALA A 346 49.69 23.57 14.39
CA ALA A 346 50.50 22.53 15.09
C ALA A 346 49.86 22.06 16.41
N LYS A 347 49.32 20.84 16.44
CA LYS A 347 49.89 19.67 17.14
C LYS A 347 48.99 18.45 17.06
#